data_AF-A0A847EJZ6-F1
#
_entry.id   AF-A0A847EJZ6-F1
#
_cell.length_a   1.000
_cell.length_b   1.000
_cell.length_c   1.000
_cell.angle_alpha   90.00
_cell.angle_beta   90.00
_cell.angle_gamma   90.00
#
_symmetry.space_group_name_H-M   'P 1'
#
loop_
_entity.id
_entity.type
_entity.pdbx_description
1 polymer ?
#
loop_
_entity_poly.entity_id
_entity_poly.type
_entity_poly.pdbx_seq_one_letter_code
_entity_poly.pdbx_strand_id
1 'polypeptide(L)' 'MRFGETGYNLEINLSTGTIEKVESDPDTAGLYLGGQGSAAKILWDRVPPDVHPFS' A
#
# COMPACT_ATOMS: atom_id res chain seq x y z
N MET A 1 -9.21 -13.41 -11.06
CA MET A 1 -9.80 -13.72 -9.73
C MET A 1 -8.64 -13.98 -8.77
N ARG A 2 -8.58 -13.28 -7.64
CA ARG A 2 -7.52 -13.44 -6.63
C ARG A 2 -8.05 -14.25 -5.44
N PHE A 3 -7.18 -14.99 -4.76
CA PHE A 3 -7.51 -15.81 -3.60
C PHE A 3 -6.55 -15.45 -2.45
N GLY A 4 -7.03 -15.51 -1.20
CA GLY A 4 -6.28 -15.10 -0.02
C GLY A 4 -6.30 -13.59 0.23
N GLU A 5 -6.13 -12.77 -0.82
CA GLU A 5 -6.31 -11.31 -0.77
C GLU A 5 -7.57 -10.84 -1.49
N THR A 6 -8.08 -9.66 -1.10
CA THR A 6 -9.19 -9.00 -1.81
C THR A 6 -8.76 -8.35 -3.12
N GLY A 7 -7.46 -8.07 -3.28
CA GLY A 7 -6.88 -7.43 -4.47
C GLY A 7 -7.04 -5.91 -4.52
N TYR A 8 -7.40 -5.25 -3.41
CA TYR A 8 -7.60 -3.80 -3.36
C TYR A 8 -7.10 -3.19 -2.07
N ASN A 9 -6.56 -1.97 -2.16
CA ASN A 9 -6.25 -1.07 -1.06
C ASN A 9 -7.22 0.13 -1.05
N LEU A 10 -7.46 0.68 0.13
CA LEU A 10 -8.07 2.02 0.26
C LEU A 10 -6.93 3.03 0.40
N GLU A 11 -6.84 3.95 -0.54
CA GLU A 11 -5.92 5.09 -0.48
C GLU A 11 -6.69 6.32 0.00
N ILE A 12 -6.24 6.89 1.12
CA ILE A 12 -6.92 7.99 1.80
C ILE A 12 -5.93 9.14 1.97
N ASN A 13 -6.26 10.29 1.40
CA ASN A 13 -5.52 11.53 1.62
C ASN A 13 -6.27 12.38 2.66
N LEU A 14 -5.71 12.49 3.87
CA LEU A 14 -6.33 13.22 4.96
C LEU A 14 -6.32 14.75 4.77
N SER A 15 -5.41 15.28 3.95
CA SER A 15 -5.33 16.72 3.68
C SER A 15 -6.44 17.21 2.75
N THR A 16 -6.86 16.37 1.79
CA THR A 16 -7.93 16.71 0.83
C THR A 16 -9.26 16.03 1.15
N GLY A 17 -9.26 15.00 2.01
CA GLY A 17 -10.43 14.16 2.28
C GLY A 17 -10.76 13.17 1.17
N THR A 18 -9.85 12.95 0.22
CA THR A 18 -10.05 12.03 -0.91
C THR A 18 -9.95 10.58 -0.44
N ILE A 19 -10.85 9.72 -0.95
CA ILE A 19 -10.90 8.29 -0.67
C ILE A 19 -11.01 7.53 -1.99
N GLU A 20 -10.04 6.66 -2.27
CA GLU A 20 -9.99 5.87 -3.50
C GLU A 20 -9.82 4.39 -3.20
N LYS A 21 -10.54 3.55 -3.93
CA LYS A 21 -10.32 2.10 -3.95
C LYS A 21 -9.41 1.76 -5.13
N VAL A 22 -8.18 1.36 -4.84
CA VAL A 22 -7.13 1.12 -5.84
C VAL A 22 -6.83 -0.37 -5.90
N GLU A 23 -6.69 -0.95 -7.09
CA GLU A 23 -6.28 -2.35 -7.25
C GLU A 23 -4.84 -2.54 -6.74
N SER A 24 -4.59 -3.57 -5.93
CA SER A 24 -3.25 -3.87 -5.46
C SER A 24 -2.40 -4.46 -6.59
N ASP A 25 -1.10 -4.21 -6.56
CA ASP A 25 -0.16 -4.82 -7.52
C ASP A 25 -0.26 -6.37 -7.43
N PRO A 26 -0.56 -7.07 -8.54
CA PRO A 26 -0.71 -8.54 -8.56
C PRO A 26 0.55 -9.30 -8.13
N ASP A 27 1.74 -8.73 -8.28
CA ASP A 27 2.99 -9.40 -7.95
C ASP A 27 3.33 -9.29 -6.46
N THR A 28 2.70 -8.36 -5.75
CA THR A 28 2.97 -8.12 -4.31
C THR A 28 2.69 -9.36 -3.47
N ALA A 29 1.59 -10.08 -3.75
CA ALA A 29 1.27 -11.31 -3.04
C ALA A 29 2.29 -12.43 -3.31
N GLY A 30 2.76 -12.56 -4.55
CA GLY A 30 3.75 -13.58 -4.92
C GLY A 30 5.13 -13.32 -4.32
N LEU A 31 5.55 -12.05 -4.28
CA LEU A 31 6.88 -11.65 -3.81
C LEU A 31 6.95 -11.44 -2.29
N TYR A 32 5.87 -10.98 -1.68
CA TYR A 32 5.87 -10.50 -0.29
C TYR A 32 4.72 -11.04 0.57
N LEU A 33 3.92 -11.98 0.05
CA LEU A 33 2.74 -12.59 0.67
C LEU A 33 1.59 -11.61 0.95
N GLY A 34 1.81 -10.62 1.81
CA GLY A 34 0.83 -9.65 2.28
C GLY A 34 1.20 -9.11 3.67
N GLY A 35 0.26 -8.43 4.32
CA GLY A 35 0.43 -7.90 5.68
C GLY A 35 1.69 -7.03 5.82
N GLN A 36 2.65 -7.48 6.63
CA GLN A 36 3.91 -6.74 6.84
C GLN A 36 4.81 -6.70 5.61
N GLY A 37 4.82 -7.76 4.78
CA GLY A 37 5.65 -7.79 3.57
C GLY A 37 5.20 -6.76 2.53
N SER A 38 3.89 -6.70 2.28
CA SER A 38 3.33 -5.68 1.37
C SER A 38 3.42 -4.27 1.96
N ALA A 39 3.20 -4.09 3.26
CA ALA A 39 3.35 -2.79 3.93
C ALA A 39 4.79 -2.27 3.83
N ALA A 40 5.80 -3.12 4.02
CA ALA A 40 7.20 -2.75 3.87
C ALA A 40 7.53 -2.31 2.43
N LYS A 41 6.99 -2.99 1.40
CA LYS A 41 7.16 -2.59 0.00
C LYS A 41 6.56 -1.20 -0.28
N ILE A 42 5.35 -0.94 0.22
CA ILE A 42 4.67 0.36 0.08
C ILE A 42 5.50 1.47 0.72
N LEU A 43 6.00 1.26 1.94
CA LEU A 43 6.84 2.24 2.63
C LEU A 43 8.15 2.48 1.89
N TRP A 44 8.82 1.41 1.44
CA TRP A 44 10.08 1.51 0.70
C TRP A 44 9.94 2.36 -0.59
N ASP A 45 8.85 2.21 -1.32
CA ASP A 45 8.65 2.95 -2.57
C ASP A 45 8.17 4.39 -2.38
N ARG A 46 7.38 4.64 -1.32
CA ARG A 46 6.60 5.89 -1.18
C ARG A 46 7.07 6.81 -0.06
N VAL A 47 7.90 6.32 0.87
CA VAL A 47 8.41 7.11 2.01
C VAL A 47 9.94 7.18 1.90
N PRO A 48 10.48 8.20 1.19
CA PRO A 48 11.91 8.39 1.09
C PRO A 48 12.52 8.81 2.46
N PRO A 49 13.84 8.66 2.65
CA PRO A 49 14.48 8.81 3.96
C PRO A 49 14.46 10.24 4.54
N ASP A 50 14.13 11.25 3.72
CA ASP A 50 14.02 12.65 4.11
C ASP A 50 12.64 13.03 4.69
N VAL A 51 11.65 12.13 4.63
CA VAL A 51 10.33 12.34 5.25
C VAL A 51 10.45 12.35 6.78
N HIS A 52 9.98 13.43 7.40
CA HIS A 52 9.97 13.55 8.85
C HIS A 52 8.82 12.71 9.47
N PRO A 53 8.99 12.05 10.62
CA PRO A 53 7.95 11.19 11.20
C PRO A 53 6.59 11.85 11.50
N PHE A 54 6.54 13.18 11.58
CA PHE A 54 5.32 13.98 11.84
C PHE A 54 4.96 14.93 10.69
N SER A 55 5.48 14.73 9.48
CA SER A 55 5.06 15.48 8.28
C SER A 55 3.69 15.06 7.76
#